data_AF-A0A3D9AG96-F1
#
_entry.id   AF-A0A3D9AG96-F1
#
_cell.length_a   1.000
_cell.length_b   1.000
_cell.length_c   1.000
_cell.angle_alpha   90.00
_cell.angle_beta   90.00
_cell.angle_gamma   90.00
#
_symmetry.space_group_name_H-M   'P 1'
#
loop_
_entity.id
_entity.type
_entity.pdbx_description
1 polymer ?
#
loop_
_entity_poly.entity_id
_entity_poly.type
_entity_poly.pdbx_seq_one_letter_code
_entity_poly.pdbx_strand_id
1 'polypeptide(L)'
;MTTYSLEKTLEYFKSNTLFSISELNNWLNQNENIYNYCSRNSYNISFENEDDNLLKLCNKYRNEDNITFCDFYEKIKELLELHKYERLTQVELEKFKKIKSNDFEIRNWLINNEKVGCEDLCVFAWEYFDDDEQTRKNKNIKLFQNSYKDIEINIRKNDFESIIKFCEIFNEMYYLKKLYPEGIQKIEEEISKLPIAEK
;
A
#
# COMPACT_ATOMS: atom_id res chain seq x y z
N MET A 1 21.77 4.50 -20.61
CA MET A 1 21.56 4.04 -19.22
C MET A 1 21.88 2.55 -19.22
N THR A 2 22.99 2.13 -18.63
CA THR A 2 23.46 0.74 -18.66
C THR A 2 22.72 -0.08 -17.60
N THR A 3 22.39 -1.34 -17.89
CA THR A 3 21.81 -2.36 -16.97
C THR A 3 22.48 -2.38 -15.59
N TYR A 4 23.77 -2.05 -15.54
CA TYR A 4 24.58 -1.86 -14.32
C TYR A 4 23.97 -0.88 -13.29
N SER A 5 23.18 0.10 -13.73
CA SER A 5 22.56 1.09 -12.83
C SER A 5 21.31 0.54 -12.11
N LEU A 6 20.58 -0.42 -12.70
CA LEU A 6 19.37 -0.98 -12.10
C LEU A 6 19.69 -2.07 -11.08
N GLU A 7 20.62 -2.96 -11.42
CA GLU A 7 21.05 -4.05 -10.53
C GLU A 7 21.58 -3.50 -9.22
N LYS A 8 22.42 -2.45 -9.27
CA LYS A 8 22.98 -1.80 -8.08
C LYS A 8 21.90 -1.18 -7.19
N THR A 9 20.85 -0.61 -7.79
CA THR A 9 19.75 0.01 -7.05
C THR A 9 18.91 -1.05 -6.32
N LEU A 10 18.70 -2.22 -6.93
CA LEU A 10 17.99 -3.34 -6.30
C LEU A 10 18.85 -4.09 -5.27
N GLU A 11 20.17 -4.16 -5.49
CA GLU A 11 21.13 -4.80 -4.56
C GLU A 11 21.21 -4.10 -3.19
N TYR A 12 20.91 -2.79 -3.15
CA TYR A 12 20.73 -2.04 -1.90
C TYR A 12 19.74 -2.74 -0.93
N PHE A 13 18.66 -3.32 -1.45
CA PHE A 13 17.64 -4.01 -0.66
C PHE A 13 17.93 -5.49 -0.39
N LYS A 14 18.91 -6.08 -1.08
CA LYS A 14 19.42 -7.41 -0.73
C LYS A 14 20.33 -7.35 0.49
N SER A 15 21.00 -6.20 0.65
CA SER A 15 22.01 -5.98 1.68
C SER A 15 21.41 -5.55 3.02
N ASN A 16 20.20 -4.98 3.00
CA ASN A 16 19.48 -4.47 4.16
C ASN A 16 18.03 -4.87 4.05
N THR A 17 17.45 -5.35 5.15
CA THR A 17 16.05 -5.77 5.17
C THR A 17 15.15 -4.80 5.93
N LEU A 18 15.70 -3.90 6.74
CA LEU A 18 14.95 -2.94 7.56
C LEU A 18 15.28 -1.50 7.16
N PHE A 19 14.25 -0.72 6.84
CA PHE A 19 14.39 0.67 6.38
C PHE A 19 13.53 1.62 7.20
N SER A 20 14.02 2.83 7.39
CA SER A 20 13.24 3.98 7.86
C SER A 20 12.53 4.68 6.71
N ILE A 21 11.46 5.40 7.04
CA ILE A 21 10.73 6.26 6.11
C ILE A 21 11.65 7.26 5.39
N SER A 22 12.62 7.84 6.11
CA SER A 22 13.57 8.78 5.51
C SER A 22 14.49 8.11 4.49
N GLU A 23 14.96 6.89 4.75
CA GLU A 23 15.82 6.15 3.82
C GLU A 23 15.07 5.80 2.55
N LEU A 24 13.81 5.36 2.66
CA LEU A 24 12.97 5.05 1.51
C LEU A 24 12.64 6.28 0.68
N ASN A 25 12.34 7.41 1.33
CA ASN A 25 12.06 8.66 0.63
C ASN A 25 13.32 9.18 -0.11
N ASN A 26 14.50 9.10 0.53
CA ASN A 26 15.76 9.41 -0.13
C ASN A 26 16.03 8.50 -1.32
N TRP A 27 15.75 7.20 -1.18
CA TRP A 27 15.90 6.24 -2.27
C TRP A 27 14.98 6.55 -3.45
N LEU A 28 13.71 6.89 -3.23
CA LEU A 28 12.81 7.33 -4.33
C LEU A 28 13.39 8.53 -5.06
N ASN A 29 13.78 9.58 -4.32
CA ASN A 29 14.32 10.81 -4.90
C ASN A 29 15.58 10.56 -5.73
N GLN A 30 16.46 9.66 -5.28
CA GLN A 30 17.69 9.30 -6.01
C GLN A 30 17.41 8.54 -7.31
N ASN A 31 16.29 7.81 -7.38
CA ASN A 31 15.98 6.91 -8.48
C ASN A 31 14.82 7.38 -9.37
N GLU A 32 14.25 8.57 -9.12
CA GLU A 32 13.13 9.13 -9.89
C GLU A 32 13.42 9.19 -11.40
N ASN A 33 14.63 9.60 -11.78
CA ASN A 33 15.02 9.65 -13.20
C ASN A 33 15.08 8.25 -13.85
N ILE A 34 15.50 7.24 -13.08
CA ILE A 34 15.54 5.84 -13.54
C ILE A 34 14.12 5.32 -13.65
N TYR A 35 13.26 5.62 -12.69
CA TYR A 35 11.83 5.28 -12.73
C TYR A 35 11.15 5.91 -13.95
N ASN A 36 11.30 7.21 -14.18
CA ASN A 36 10.73 7.90 -15.32
C ASN A 36 11.21 7.32 -16.67
N TYR A 37 12.46 6.85 -16.73
CA TYR A 37 12.97 6.14 -17.89
C TYR A 37 12.34 4.75 -18.03
N CYS A 38 12.31 3.97 -16.95
CA CYS A 38 11.78 2.60 -16.96
C CYS A 38 10.29 2.58 -17.27
N SER A 39 9.48 3.43 -16.63
CA SER A 39 8.03 3.49 -16.82
C SER A 39 7.68 3.83 -18.27
N ARG A 40 8.32 4.86 -18.86
CA ARG A 40 8.13 5.23 -20.27
C ARG A 40 8.50 4.12 -21.25
N ASN A 41 9.50 3.29 -20.93
CA ASN A 41 9.95 2.22 -21.82
C ASN A 41 9.28 0.87 -21.54
N SER A 42 8.63 0.69 -20.40
CA SER A 42 7.97 -0.56 -20.03
C SER A 42 6.54 -0.65 -20.57
N TYR A 43 5.88 0.48 -20.86
CA TYR A 43 4.49 0.54 -21.34
C TYR A 43 4.33 0.94 -22.83
N ASN A 44 5.41 1.27 -23.54
CA ASN A 44 5.36 1.78 -24.93
C ASN A 44 5.54 0.72 -26.04
N ILE A 45 4.97 -0.48 -25.88
CA ILE A 45 4.84 -1.42 -27.00
C ILE A 45 3.38 -1.40 -27.45
N SER A 46 3.06 -0.55 -28.43
CA SER A 46 1.77 -0.58 -29.13
C SER A 46 1.72 -1.84 -29.99
N PHE A 47 0.84 -2.78 -29.64
CA PHE A 47 0.57 -3.97 -30.44
C PHE A 47 -0.40 -3.62 -31.57
N GLU A 48 0.06 -2.87 -32.55
CA GLU A 48 -0.61 -2.80 -33.84
C GLU A 48 0.10 -3.76 -34.80
N ASN A 49 -0.51 -4.94 -34.93
CA ASN A 49 -0.22 -6.00 -35.90
C ASN A 49 0.82 -7.08 -35.52
N GLU A 50 0.30 -8.31 -35.44
CA GLU A 50 0.87 -9.58 -35.92
C GLU A 50 1.94 -10.38 -35.11
N ASP A 51 1.78 -11.69 -35.28
CA ASP A 51 2.73 -12.81 -35.17
C ASP A 51 3.19 -13.33 -33.79
N ASP A 52 2.95 -14.63 -33.57
CA ASP A 52 3.20 -15.35 -32.31
C ASP A 52 4.71 -15.44 -31.96
N ASN A 53 5.57 -15.29 -32.99
CA ASN A 53 7.02 -15.16 -32.83
C ASN A 53 7.46 -13.76 -32.37
N LEU A 54 6.73 -12.70 -32.71
CA LEU A 54 6.96 -11.35 -32.17
C LEU A 54 6.56 -11.28 -30.70
N LEU A 55 5.51 -12.00 -30.27
CA LEU A 55 5.13 -12.11 -28.86
C LEU A 55 6.25 -12.73 -27.99
N LYS A 56 6.93 -13.78 -28.49
CA LYS A 56 8.10 -14.40 -27.84
C LYS A 56 9.34 -13.50 -27.83
N LEU A 57 9.55 -12.71 -28.87
CA LEU A 57 10.62 -11.70 -28.91
C LEU A 57 10.31 -10.54 -27.95
N CYS A 58 9.07 -10.07 -27.89
CA CYS A 58 8.60 -9.04 -26.95
C CYS A 58 8.68 -9.52 -25.50
N ASN A 59 8.45 -10.79 -25.19
CA ASN A 59 8.72 -11.35 -23.86
C ASN A 59 10.22 -11.43 -23.53
N LYS A 60 11.10 -11.55 -24.54
CA LYS A 60 12.55 -11.47 -24.38
C LYS A 60 13.06 -10.02 -24.22
N TYR A 61 12.28 -9.03 -24.68
CA TYR A 61 12.56 -7.59 -24.54
C TYR A 61 11.69 -6.88 -23.49
N ARG A 62 10.76 -7.59 -22.82
CA ARG A 62 10.33 -7.24 -21.46
C ARG A 62 11.60 -7.24 -20.66
N ASN A 63 12.13 -6.05 -20.40
CA ASN A 63 13.23 -5.91 -19.48
C ASN A 63 12.60 -6.17 -18.10
N GLU A 64 12.49 -7.45 -17.71
CA GLU A 64 11.83 -7.90 -16.47
C GLU A 64 12.36 -7.11 -15.27
N ASP A 65 13.62 -6.70 -15.32
CA ASP A 65 14.25 -5.82 -14.35
C ASP A 65 13.66 -4.40 -14.32
N ASN A 66 13.27 -3.83 -15.46
CA ASN A 66 12.57 -2.52 -15.50
C ASN A 66 11.17 -2.60 -14.90
N ILE A 67 10.41 -3.66 -15.24
CA ILE A 67 9.07 -3.87 -14.68
C ILE A 67 9.18 -4.10 -13.18
N THR A 68 10.07 -5.01 -12.77
CA THR A 68 10.36 -5.28 -11.36
C THR A 68 10.76 -4.02 -10.61
N PHE A 69 11.61 -3.18 -11.19
CA PHE A 69 12.02 -1.92 -10.59
C PHE A 69 10.86 -0.92 -10.49
N CYS A 70 10.04 -0.78 -11.53
CA CYS A 70 8.87 0.10 -11.51
C CYS A 70 7.86 -0.32 -10.45
N ASP A 71 7.51 -1.61 -10.39
CA ASP A 71 6.58 -2.17 -9.40
C ASP A 71 7.11 -1.93 -7.98
N PHE A 72 8.42 -2.12 -7.79
CA PHE A 72 9.09 -1.91 -6.53
C PHE A 72 9.10 -0.42 -6.12
N TYR A 73 9.39 0.48 -7.06
CA TYR A 73 9.37 1.92 -6.84
C TYR A 73 7.96 2.42 -6.47
N GLU A 74 6.93 1.97 -7.18
CA GLU A 74 5.54 2.35 -6.87
C GLU A 74 5.09 1.82 -5.52
N LYS A 75 5.42 0.58 -5.14
CA LYS A 75 5.09 0.08 -3.78
C LYS A 75 5.72 0.90 -2.66
N ILE A 76 6.99 1.32 -2.81
CA ILE A 76 7.63 2.21 -1.83
C ILE A 76 6.90 3.56 -1.79
N LYS A 77 6.49 4.08 -2.95
CA LYS A 77 5.77 5.35 -3.05
C LYS A 77 4.38 5.29 -2.42
N GLU A 78 3.59 4.26 -2.70
CA GLU A 78 2.29 3.98 -2.09
C GLU A 78 2.40 3.95 -0.57
N LEU A 79 3.38 3.22 -0.04
CA LEU A 79 3.66 3.20 1.39
C LEU A 79 3.95 4.61 1.95
N LEU A 80 4.81 5.39 1.30
CA LEU A 80 5.15 6.72 1.79
C LEU A 80 3.96 7.67 1.73
N GLU A 81 3.05 7.50 0.77
CA GLU A 81 1.75 8.19 0.75
C GLU A 81 0.89 7.78 1.95
N LEU A 82 0.79 6.49 2.26
CA LEU A 82 0.08 5.99 3.44
C LEU A 82 0.66 6.56 4.74
N HIS A 83 1.97 6.62 4.87
CA HIS A 83 2.64 7.16 6.07
C HIS A 83 2.27 8.65 6.33
N LYS A 84 1.81 9.41 5.32
CA LYS A 84 1.34 10.79 5.53
C LYS A 84 0.12 10.87 6.46
N TYR A 85 -0.64 9.78 6.59
CA TYR A 85 -1.79 9.69 7.49
C TYR A 85 -1.40 9.45 8.95
N GLU A 86 -0.14 9.13 9.25
CA GLU A 86 0.30 8.83 10.62
C GLU A 86 0.02 9.99 11.58
N ARG A 87 0.33 11.22 11.16
CA ARG A 87 0.03 12.42 11.96
C ARG A 87 -1.47 12.68 12.07
N LEU A 88 -2.22 12.48 10.99
CA LEU A 88 -3.66 12.72 10.96
C LEU A 88 -4.36 11.77 11.93
N THR A 89 -4.07 10.47 11.82
CA THR A 89 -4.64 9.43 12.68
C THR A 89 -4.25 9.61 14.13
N GLN A 90 -3.03 10.07 14.43
CA GLN A 90 -2.62 10.43 15.78
C GLN A 90 -3.54 11.51 16.40
N VAL A 91 -3.85 12.57 15.63
CA VAL A 91 -4.75 13.64 16.09
C VAL A 91 -6.17 13.11 16.32
N GLU A 92 -6.67 12.25 15.43
CA GLU A 92 -7.99 11.66 15.55
C GLU A 92 -8.10 10.70 16.75
N LEU A 93 -7.06 9.94 17.05
CA LEU A 93 -6.99 9.09 18.23
C LEU A 93 -7.05 9.91 19.53
N GLU A 94 -6.39 11.07 19.58
CA GLU A 94 -6.49 11.97 20.74
C GLU A 94 -7.89 12.57 20.91
N LYS A 95 -8.61 12.81 19.81
CA LYS A 95 -10.04 13.20 19.88
C LYS A 95 -10.87 12.04 20.39
N PHE A 96 -10.69 10.85 19.82
CA PHE A 96 -11.43 9.64 20.20
C PHE A 96 -11.31 9.32 21.69
N LYS A 97 -10.10 9.43 22.27
CA LYS A 97 -9.85 9.19 23.71
C LYS A 97 -10.78 9.99 24.63
N LYS A 98 -11.19 11.20 24.22
CA LYS A 98 -12.05 12.09 25.01
C LYS A 98 -13.53 11.72 24.93
N ILE A 99 -13.93 11.02 23.88
CA ILE A 99 -15.34 10.72 23.57
C ILE A 99 -15.68 9.22 23.66
N LYS A 100 -14.69 8.34 23.92
CA LYS A 100 -14.79 6.87 23.86
C LYS A 100 -15.87 6.20 24.72
N SER A 101 -16.56 6.95 25.60
CA SER A 101 -17.65 6.46 26.44
C SER A 101 -19.02 7.00 26.01
N ASN A 102 -19.10 7.73 24.90
CA ASN A 102 -20.31 8.38 24.43
C ASN A 102 -20.59 7.97 22.98
N ASP A 103 -21.50 7.02 22.80
CA ASP A 103 -21.84 6.45 21.49
C ASP A 103 -22.30 7.50 20.47
N PHE A 104 -23.00 8.56 20.92
CA PHE A 104 -23.42 9.65 20.03
C PHE A 104 -22.22 10.43 19.48
N GLU A 105 -21.24 10.74 20.33
CA GLU A 105 -20.02 11.41 19.91
C GLU A 105 -19.13 10.49 19.07
N ILE A 106 -19.05 9.20 19.41
CA ILE A 106 -18.34 8.20 18.60
C ILE A 106 -18.94 8.11 17.21
N ARG A 107 -20.28 8.09 17.07
CA ARG A 107 -20.95 8.10 15.77
C ARG A 107 -20.57 9.33 14.94
N ASN A 108 -20.54 10.52 15.54
CA ASN A 108 -20.09 11.73 14.83
C ASN A 108 -18.62 11.66 14.42
N TRP A 109 -17.78 11.07 15.26
CA TRP A 109 -16.38 10.82 14.92
C TRP A 109 -16.25 9.85 13.75
N LEU A 110 -17.04 8.78 13.70
CA LEU A 110 -17.08 7.84 12.58
C LEU A 110 -17.49 8.51 11.28
N ILE A 111 -18.52 9.37 11.30
CA ILE A 111 -18.95 10.13 10.11
C ILE A 111 -17.81 11.01 9.58
N ASN A 112 -17.12 11.72 10.46
CA ASN A 112 -16.02 12.61 10.06
C ASN A 112 -14.79 11.85 9.53
N ASN A 113 -14.64 10.60 9.92
CA ASN A 113 -13.51 9.74 9.57
C ASN A 113 -13.87 8.66 8.54
N GLU A 114 -15.11 8.65 8.01
CA GLU A 114 -15.62 7.63 7.10
C GLU A 114 -14.71 7.49 5.87
N LYS A 115 -14.36 8.62 5.23
CA LYS A 115 -13.44 8.63 4.08
C LYS A 115 -12.07 8.05 4.43
N VAL A 116 -11.48 8.49 5.54
CA VAL A 116 -10.13 8.06 5.92
C VAL A 116 -10.11 6.56 6.25
N GLY A 117 -11.11 6.07 6.99
CA GLY A 117 -11.19 4.66 7.40
C GLY A 117 -11.62 3.71 6.28
N CYS A 118 -12.57 4.11 5.43
CA CYS A 118 -13.18 3.24 4.43
C CYS A 118 -12.54 3.36 3.03
N GLU A 119 -11.89 4.48 2.70
CA GLU A 119 -11.26 4.71 1.40
C GLU A 119 -9.75 4.81 1.52
N ASP A 120 -9.25 5.84 2.20
CA ASP A 120 -7.82 6.20 2.16
C ASP A 120 -6.92 5.15 2.84
N LEU A 121 -7.39 4.53 3.94
CA LEU A 121 -6.65 3.51 4.69
C LEU A 121 -7.21 2.10 4.49
N CYS A 122 -8.16 1.90 3.56
CA CYS A 122 -8.79 0.60 3.36
C CYS A 122 -7.78 -0.47 2.90
N VAL A 123 -6.89 -0.10 1.96
CA VAL A 123 -5.84 -0.99 1.43
C VAL A 123 -4.87 -1.39 2.54
N PHE A 124 -4.46 -0.43 3.37
CA PHE A 124 -3.60 -0.72 4.52
C PHE A 124 -4.31 -1.67 5.50
N ALA A 125 -5.60 -1.46 5.76
CA ALA A 125 -6.35 -2.33 6.66
C ALA A 125 -6.46 -3.77 6.12
N TRP A 126 -6.73 -3.96 4.82
CA TRP A 126 -6.78 -5.30 4.23
C TRP A 126 -5.42 -5.98 4.24
N GLU A 127 -4.37 -5.32 3.75
CA GLU A 127 -3.03 -5.91 3.70
C GLU A 127 -2.46 -6.19 5.10
N TYR A 128 -2.80 -5.39 6.11
CA TYR A 128 -2.26 -5.51 7.47
C TYR A 128 -3.09 -6.41 8.40
N PHE A 129 -4.43 -6.36 8.33
CA PHE A 129 -5.30 -7.10 9.25
C PHE A 129 -5.67 -8.50 8.76
N ASP A 130 -5.50 -8.81 7.47
CA ASP A 130 -5.73 -10.17 6.95
C ASP A 130 -4.59 -11.16 7.31
N ASP A 131 -3.46 -10.64 7.82
CA ASP A 131 -2.36 -11.45 8.34
C ASP A 131 -2.73 -12.22 9.62
N ASP A 132 -2.13 -13.40 9.79
CA ASP A 132 -2.31 -14.22 10.98
C ASP A 132 -1.75 -13.56 12.25
N GLU A 133 -2.19 -14.03 13.43
CA GLU A 133 -1.83 -13.44 14.72
C GLU A 133 -0.31 -13.46 14.99
N GLN A 134 0.41 -14.45 14.47
CA GLN A 134 1.87 -14.56 14.62
C GLN A 134 2.58 -13.51 13.73
N THR A 135 2.07 -13.29 12.53
CA THR A 135 2.54 -12.23 11.62
C THR A 135 2.28 -10.84 12.20
N ARG A 136 1.13 -10.59 12.82
CA ARG A 136 0.83 -9.31 13.50
C ARG A 136 1.68 -9.03 14.74
N LYS A 137 2.26 -10.07 15.36
CA LYS A 137 3.22 -9.96 16.48
C LYS A 137 4.62 -9.57 16.01
N ASN A 138 4.92 -9.63 14.70
CA ASN A 138 6.18 -9.14 14.19
C ASN A 138 6.32 -7.63 14.43
N LYS A 139 7.53 -7.23 14.80
CA LYS A 139 7.88 -5.82 15.04
C LYS A 139 8.00 -5.02 13.75
N ASN A 140 7.97 -5.70 12.60
CA ASN A 140 8.12 -5.10 11.30
C ASN A 140 6.94 -5.45 10.41
N ILE A 141 6.60 -4.51 9.51
CA ILE A 141 5.62 -4.70 8.44
C ILE A 141 6.40 -5.12 7.20
N LYS A 142 6.01 -6.26 6.61
CA LYS A 142 6.57 -6.77 5.37
C LYS A 142 5.76 -6.23 4.21
N LEU A 143 6.40 -5.44 3.34
CA LEU A 143 5.66 -4.68 2.31
C LEU A 143 5.73 -5.30 0.93
N PHE A 144 6.82 -6.02 0.68
CA PHE A 144 7.04 -6.62 -0.61
C PHE A 144 7.93 -7.83 -0.47
N GLN A 145 7.52 -8.90 -1.15
CA GLN A 145 8.34 -10.07 -1.40
C GLN A 145 8.33 -10.32 -2.89
N ASN A 146 9.44 -10.00 -3.56
CA ASN A 146 9.65 -10.51 -4.91
C ASN A 146 10.41 -11.82 -4.83
N SER A 147 9.69 -12.93 -4.98
CA SER A 147 10.26 -14.27 -4.99
C SER A 147 11.22 -14.52 -6.15
N TYR A 148 11.22 -13.68 -7.18
CA TYR A 148 12.13 -13.78 -8.32
C TYR A 148 13.50 -13.15 -8.06
N LYS A 149 13.61 -12.20 -7.10
CA LYS A 149 14.86 -11.47 -6.83
C LYS A 149 15.32 -11.53 -5.37
N ASP A 150 14.63 -12.26 -4.49
CA ASP A 150 14.92 -12.37 -3.05
C ASP A 150 15.02 -11.00 -2.35
N ILE A 151 14.14 -10.05 -2.71
CA ILE A 151 14.09 -8.73 -2.09
C ILE A 151 12.93 -8.70 -1.10
N GLU A 152 13.23 -8.30 0.14
CA GLU A 152 12.27 -8.11 1.22
C GLU A 152 12.46 -6.71 1.84
N ILE A 153 11.41 -5.89 1.80
CA ILE A 153 11.38 -4.62 2.53
C ILE A 153 10.59 -4.82 3.81
N ASN A 154 11.27 -4.60 4.93
CA ASN A 154 10.65 -4.48 6.23
C ASN A 154 10.75 -3.03 6.72
N ILE A 155 9.71 -2.57 7.39
CA ILE A 155 9.69 -1.28 8.10
C ILE A 155 9.25 -1.50 9.53
N ARG A 156 9.72 -0.66 10.44
CA ARG A 156 9.31 -0.74 11.84
C ARG A 156 7.82 -0.47 11.94
N LYS A 157 7.09 -1.38 12.59
CA LYS A 157 5.66 -1.20 12.88
C LYS A 157 5.39 0.10 13.64
N ASN A 158 6.34 0.55 14.44
CA ASN A 158 6.24 1.80 15.20
C ASN A 158 6.15 3.06 14.31
N ASP A 159 6.60 2.99 13.05
CA ASP A 159 6.47 4.11 12.12
C ASP A 159 5.01 4.28 11.64
N PHE A 160 4.13 3.30 11.91
CA PHE A 160 2.71 3.28 11.54
C PHE A 160 1.79 3.07 12.77
N GLU A 161 2.28 3.35 13.98
CA GLU A 161 1.59 2.99 15.22
C GLU A 161 0.18 3.62 15.32
N SER A 162 0.05 4.87 14.89
CA SER A 162 -1.21 5.62 14.96
C SER A 162 -2.18 5.15 13.89
N ILE A 163 -1.70 4.90 12.67
CA ILE A 163 -2.53 4.31 11.60
C ILE A 163 -3.09 2.97 12.05
N ILE A 164 -2.25 2.07 12.57
CA ILE A 164 -2.67 0.74 13.01
C ILE A 164 -3.77 0.86 14.08
N LYS A 165 -3.52 1.64 15.15
CA LYS A 165 -4.50 1.83 16.23
C LYS A 165 -5.79 2.49 15.76
N PHE A 166 -5.68 3.44 14.83
CA PHE A 166 -6.84 4.09 14.24
C PHE A 166 -7.69 3.09 13.49
N CYS A 167 -7.11 2.27 12.62
CA CYS A 167 -7.85 1.25 11.87
C CYS A 167 -8.47 0.20 12.80
N GLU A 168 -7.77 -0.24 13.84
CA GLU A 168 -8.33 -1.17 14.85
C GLU A 168 -9.60 -0.60 15.50
N ILE A 169 -9.51 0.63 16.02
CA ILE A 169 -10.63 1.29 16.70
C ILE A 169 -11.76 1.61 15.71
N PHE A 170 -11.42 2.13 14.53
CA PHE A 170 -12.40 2.45 13.50
C PHE A 170 -13.16 1.18 13.10
N ASN A 171 -12.46 0.08 12.83
CA ASN A 171 -13.10 -1.19 12.44
C ASN A 171 -14.00 -1.75 13.56
N GLU A 172 -13.55 -1.70 14.81
CA GLU A 172 -14.35 -2.14 15.95
C GLU A 172 -15.65 -1.34 16.07
N MET A 173 -15.57 -0.01 15.98
CA MET A 173 -16.72 0.87 16.18
C MET A 173 -17.65 0.89 14.95
N TYR A 174 -17.08 0.91 13.75
CA TYR A 174 -17.79 1.01 12.48
C TYR A 174 -18.39 -0.33 12.07
N TYR A 175 -17.59 -1.38 11.88
CA TYR A 175 -18.07 -2.65 11.31
C TYR A 175 -18.61 -3.63 12.35
N LEU A 176 -17.96 -3.74 13.53
CA LEU A 176 -18.36 -4.72 14.55
C LEU A 176 -19.51 -4.21 15.41
N LYS A 177 -19.38 -3.00 15.97
CA LYS A 177 -20.42 -2.38 16.81
C LYS A 177 -21.50 -1.66 16.02
N LYS A 178 -21.26 -1.37 14.73
CA LYS A 178 -22.23 -0.76 13.81
C LYS A 178 -22.83 0.53 14.35
N LEU A 179 -21.99 1.39 14.95
CA LEU A 179 -22.43 2.67 15.53
C LEU A 179 -22.81 3.72 14.47
N TYR A 180 -22.46 3.48 13.20
CA TYR A 180 -22.93 4.27 12.06
C TYR A 180 -23.47 3.35 10.94
N PRO A 181 -24.68 2.79 11.12
CA PRO A 181 -25.23 1.79 10.18
C PRO A 181 -25.51 2.36 8.79
N GLU A 182 -25.82 3.66 8.69
CA GLU A 182 -26.09 4.30 7.39
C GLU A 182 -24.85 4.31 6.50
N GLY A 183 -23.65 4.45 7.08
CA GLY A 183 -22.40 4.35 6.32
C GLY A 183 -22.13 2.94 5.80
N ILE A 184 -22.46 1.90 6.58
CA ILE A 184 -22.38 0.51 6.13
C ILE A 184 -23.31 0.27 4.95
N GLN A 185 -24.57 0.73 5.05
CA GLN A 185 -25.55 0.56 3.99
C GLN A 185 -25.08 1.19 2.67
N LYS A 186 -24.48 2.39 2.71
CA LYS A 186 -23.90 3.01 1.50
C LYS A 186 -22.86 2.11 0.84
N ILE A 187 -21.96 1.51 1.63
CA ILE A 187 -20.91 0.62 1.11
C ILE A 187 -21.54 -0.63 0.48
N GLU A 188 -22.54 -1.24 1.13
CA GLU A 188 -23.26 -2.40 0.60
C GLU A 188 -23.96 -2.07 -0.74
N GLU A 189 -24.59 -0.89 -0.82
CA GLU A 189 -25.22 -0.40 -2.06
C GLU A 189 -24.19 -0.21 -3.18
N GLU A 190 -23.02 0.37 -2.90
CA GLU A 190 -21.94 0.50 -3.89
C GLU A 190 -21.40 -0.86 -4.35
N ILE A 191 -21.18 -1.80 -3.43
CA ILE A 191 -20.74 -3.17 -3.76
C ILE A 191 -21.78 -3.87 -4.66
N SER A 192 -23.08 -3.69 -4.39
CA SER A 192 -24.14 -4.31 -5.19
C SER A 192 -24.21 -3.81 -6.64
N LYS A 193 -23.62 -2.64 -6.92
CA LYS A 193 -23.51 -2.07 -8.28
C LYS A 193 -22.31 -2.61 -9.05
N LEU A 194 -21.37 -3.27 -8.37
CA LEU A 194 -20.21 -3.85 -9.04
C LEU A 194 -20.66 -5.02 -9.93
N PRO A 195 -20.15 -5.12 -11.18
CA PRO A 195 -20.49 -6.24 -12.05
C PRO A 195 -20.06 -7.54 -11.39
N ILE A 196 -21.00 -8.48 -11.26
CA ILE A 196 -20.70 -9.84 -10.81
C ILE A 196 -19.81 -10.44 -11.90
N ALA A 197 -18.55 -10.73 -11.56
CA ALA A 197 -17.67 -11.47 -12.46
C ALA A 197 -18.32 -12.84 -12.72
N GLU A 198 -18.86 -13.04 -13.92
CA GLU A 198 -19.29 -14.34 -14.40
C GLU A 198 -18.09 -15.28 -14.36
N LYS A 199 -18.23 -16.40 -13.64
CA LYS A 199 -17.22 -17.45 -13.53
C LYS A 199 -17.10 -18.27 -14.81
#